data_AF-A0A9D6MYA0-F1
#
_entry.id   AF-A0A9D6MYA0-F1
#
_cell.length_a   1.000
_cell.length_b   1.000
_cell.length_c   1.000
_cell.angle_alpha   90.00
_cell.angle_beta   90.00
_cell.angle_gamma   90.00
#
_symmetry.space_group_name_H-M   'P 1'
#
loop_
_entity.id
_entity.type
_entity.pdbx_description
1 polymer ?
#
loop_
_entity_poly.entity_id
_entity_poly.type
_entity_poly.pdbx_seq_one_letter_code
_entity_poly.pdbx_strand_id
1 'polypeptide(L)' 'MIKSGKIQPGNVTTYTHTGRTTGTRYYYVITAVNGSGQESVASQIVSGVAQ' A
#
# COMPACT_ATOMS: atom_id res chain seq x y z
N MET A 1 -17.93 -23.16 -19.00
CA MET A 1 -16.61 -22.48 -19.12
C MET A 1 -16.40 -21.66 -17.86
N ILE A 2 -15.49 -22.10 -16.98
CA ILE A 2 -15.13 -21.34 -15.78
C ILE A 2 -14.31 -20.12 -16.22
N LYS A 3 -14.86 -18.93 -16.04
CA LYS A 3 -14.09 -17.68 -16.20
C LYS A 3 -13.18 -17.55 -14.97
N SER A 4 -11.99 -18.15 -15.05
CA SER A 4 -10.89 -17.90 -14.13
C SER A 4 -10.33 -16.50 -14.41
N GLY A 5 -11.05 -15.48 -13.91
CA GLY A 5 -10.52 -14.13 -13.81
C GLY A 5 -9.46 -14.14 -12.71
N LYS A 6 -8.18 -14.19 -13.08
CA LYS A 6 -7.13 -13.77 -12.16
C LYS A 6 -7.43 -12.32 -11.79
N ILE A 7 -7.85 -12.08 -10.57
CA ILE A 7 -7.87 -10.73 -10.02
C ILE A 7 -6.39 -10.37 -9.92
N GLN A 8 -5.92 -9.45 -10.76
CA GLN A 8 -4.58 -8.89 -10.61
C GLN A 8 -4.49 -8.31 -9.20
N PRO A 9 -3.38 -8.55 -8.48
CA PRO A 9 -3.10 -7.82 -7.25
C PRO A 9 -3.27 -6.33 -7.55
N GLY A 10 -4.17 -5.72 -6.79
CA GLY A 10 -4.94 -4.58 -7.25
C GLY A 10 -4.12 -3.39 -7.71
N ASN A 11 -4.68 -2.65 -8.66
CA ASN A 11 -4.33 -1.26 -8.96
C ASN A 11 -4.70 -0.34 -7.78
N VAL A 12 -4.34 -0.71 -6.55
CA VAL A 12 -4.50 0.12 -5.37
C VAL A 12 -3.27 1.01 -5.29
N THR A 13 -3.37 2.18 -5.88
CA THR A 13 -2.31 3.19 -5.89
C THR A 13 -2.49 4.22 -4.78
N THR A 14 -3.53 4.07 -3.96
CA THR A 14 -3.92 5.03 -2.92
C THR A 14 -4.25 4.33 -1.61
N TYR A 15 -3.71 4.85 -0.52
CA TYR A 15 -4.03 4.43 0.85
C TYR A 15 -4.25 5.67 1.73
N THR A 16 -5.33 5.69 2.50
CA THR A 16 -5.65 6.77 3.43
C THR A 16 -5.50 6.28 4.86
N HIS A 17 -4.49 6.80 5.57
CA HIS A 17 -4.30 6.52 7.00
C HIS A 17 -5.20 7.45 7.85
N THR A 18 -6.24 6.90 8.47
CA THR A 18 -7.16 7.61 9.37
C THR A 18 -6.72 7.48 10.84
N GLY A 19 -7.22 8.35 11.73
CA GLY A 19 -6.92 8.28 13.16
C GLY A 19 -5.51 8.73 13.57
N ARG A 20 -4.84 9.52 12.73
CA ARG A 20 -3.51 10.07 13.03
C ARG A 20 -3.60 11.19 14.07
N THR A 21 -2.59 11.27 14.94
CA THR A 21 -2.49 12.34 15.94
C THR A 21 -1.87 13.59 15.33
N THR A 22 -2.58 14.72 15.38
CA THR A 22 -2.08 16.03 14.91
C THR A 22 -0.69 16.35 15.48
N GLY A 23 0.20 16.87 14.63
CA GLY A 23 1.58 17.19 14.95
C GLY A 23 2.54 15.99 14.95
N THR A 24 2.03 14.76 14.85
CA THR A 24 2.89 13.57 14.82
C THR A 24 3.44 13.33 13.42
N ARG A 25 4.75 13.10 13.31
CA ARG A 25 5.41 12.71 12.06
C ARG A 25 5.25 11.20 11.85
N TYR A 26 4.69 10.83 10.70
CA TYR A 26 4.55 9.45 10.27
C TYR A 26 5.46 9.16 9.08
N TYR A 27 5.88 7.91 8.95
CA TYR A 27 6.72 7.40 7.88
C TYR A 27 6.02 6.23 7.20
N TYR A 28 6.09 6.17 5.88
CA TYR A 28 5.41 5.16 5.08
C TYR A 28 6.34 4.59 4.01
N VAL A 29 6.18 3.30 3.75
CA VAL A 29 6.73 2.58 2.61
C VAL A 29 5.63 1.74 1.99
N ILE A 30 5.77 1.42 0.70
CA ILE A 30 4.81 0.60 -0.04
C ILE A 30 5.56 -0.60 -0.64
N THR A 31 5.02 -1.80 -0.44
CA THR A 31 5.41 -3.04 -1.13
C THR A 31 4.27 -3.48 -2.06
N ALA A 32 4.62 -4.10 -3.18
CA ALA A 32 3.66 -4.74 -4.07
C ALA A 32 3.61 -6.24 -3.75
N VAL A 33 2.41 -6.80 -3.67
CA VAL A 33 2.20 -8.24 -3.51
C VAL A 33 1.79 -8.82 -4.85
N ASN A 34 2.43 -9.90 -5.31
CA ASN A 34 2.03 -10.58 -6.55
C ASN A 34 0.92 -11.63 -6.31
N GLY A 35 0.38 -12.22 -7.38
CA GLY A 35 -0.71 -13.21 -7.28
C GLY A 35 -0.34 -14.52 -6.57
N SER A 36 0.94 -14.73 -6.28
CA SER A 36 1.48 -15.84 -5.50
C SER A 36 1.75 -15.46 -4.03
N GLY A 37 1.40 -14.23 -3.62
CA GLY A 37 1.63 -13.73 -2.27
C GLY A 37 3.06 -13.25 -2.01
N GLN A 38 3.90 -13.11 -3.04
CA GLN A 38 5.27 -12.63 -2.87
C GLN A 38 5.30 -11.11 -2.82
N GLU A 39 6.07 -10.56 -1.88
CA GLU A 39 6.28 -9.12 -1.72
C GLU A 39 7.47 -8.62 -2.54
N SER A 40 7.34 -7.41 -3.10
CA SER A 40 8.43 -6.68 -3.74
C SER A 40 9.36 -6.02 -2.73
N VAL A 41 10.46 -5.46 -3.23
CA VAL A 41 11.21 -4.45 -2.47
C VAL A 41 10.32 -3.27 -2.11
N ALA A 42 10.59 -2.65 -0.96
CA ALA A 42 9.88 -1.46 -0.50
C ALA A 42 10.22 -0.22 -1.34
N SER A 43 9.25 0.68 -1.46
CA SER A 43 9.48 2.03 -2.00
C SER A 43 10.47 2.83 -1.15
N GLN A 44 10.83 4.02 -1.62
CA GLN A 44 11.46 5.01 -0.75
C GLN A 44 10.54 5.35 0.42
N ILE A 45 11.16 5.69 1.56
CA ILE A 45 10.44 6.17 2.73
C ILE A 45 9.90 7.57 2.41
N VAL A 46 8.60 7.74 2.56
CA VAL A 46 7.96 9.06 2.57
C VAL A 46 7.56 9.40 3.99
N SER A 47 7.56 10.69 4.32
CA SER A 47 7.15 11.16 5.65
C SER A 47 6.19 12.34 5.55
N GLY A 48 5.36 12.50 6.57
CA GLY A 48 4.44 13.63 6.67
C GLY A 48 4.06 13.88 8.12
N VAL A 49 3.81 15.15 8.45
CA VAL A 49 3.24 15.53 9.74
C VAL A 49 1.73 15.48 9.61
N ALA A 50 1.05 14.77 10.52
CA ALA A 50 -0.40 14.77 10.55
C ALA A 50 -0.90 16.15 10.97
N GLN A 51 -1.90 16.65 10.26
CA GLN A 51 -2.60 17.89 10.57
C GLN A 51 -3.83 17.59 11.42
#